data_AF-A0A5R9ENV8-F1
#
_entry.id   AF-A0A5R9ENV8-F1
#
_cell.length_a   1.000
_cell.length_b   1.000
_cell.length_c   1.000
_cell.angle_alpha   90.00
_cell.angle_beta   90.00
_cell.angle_gamma   90.00
#
_symmetry.space_group_name_H-M   'P 1'
#
loop_
_entity.id
_entity.type
_entity.pdbx_description
1 polymer ?
#
loop_
_entity_poly.entity_id
_entity_poly.type
_entity_poly.pdbx_seq_one_letter_code
_entity_poly.pdbx_strand_id
1 'polypeptide(L)'
;MFEQWLEMEQFYFTDMWIFVTISCVLGIIFFASIAYIKKRIVQIIALVTIIFWLITGVFVYRGYEEHHEMIDLNSYINAANRTYEKKIFFDFPYSYSELSLYKQGYMKKYFEALPFYDEDQLSEEVEYKGSDGTYYYIEAKGDIYYTSQRILSFSDQVDEPQRLGVQYHLDDQQFETIGFINPSSVFLESYIIPQSLSDLEVSEEDKENAVYHSDQQIGRWLSP
;
A
#
# COMPACT_ATOMS: atom_id res chain seq x y z
N MET A 1 12.76 -0.41 -12.92
CA MET A 1 11.43 -0.54 -12.30
C MET A 1 10.53 0.62 -12.70
N PHE A 2 10.95 1.87 -12.46
CA PHE A 2 10.14 3.07 -12.73
C PHE A 2 9.55 3.17 -14.14
N GLU A 3 10.38 3.03 -15.19
CA GLU A 3 9.89 3.10 -16.58
C GLU A 3 8.89 1.99 -16.91
N GLN A 4 9.14 0.77 -16.46
CA GLN A 4 8.21 -0.35 -16.67
C GLN A 4 6.87 -0.12 -15.96
N TRP A 5 6.91 0.53 -14.79
CA TRP A 5 5.71 0.91 -14.05
C TRP A 5 4.91 1.98 -14.81
N LEU A 6 5.57 3.00 -15.36
CA LEU A 6 4.95 4.02 -16.21
C LEU A 6 4.31 3.41 -17.46
N GLU A 7 5.02 2.51 -18.14
CA GLU A 7 4.51 1.78 -19.30
C GLU A 7 3.27 0.96 -18.93
N MET A 8 3.30 0.25 -17.79
CA MET A 8 2.15 -0.48 -17.28
C MET A 8 0.96 0.46 -17.00
N GLU A 9 1.16 1.59 -16.31
CA GLU A 9 0.08 2.52 -16.01
C GLU A 9 -0.53 3.12 -17.29
N GLN A 10 0.31 3.49 -18.26
CA GLN A 10 -0.12 3.99 -19.54
C GLN A 10 -0.95 2.94 -20.29
N PHE A 11 -0.48 1.70 -20.33
CA PHE A 11 -1.19 0.59 -20.97
C PHE A 11 -2.55 0.32 -20.29
N TYR A 12 -2.54 0.11 -18.96
CA TYR A 12 -3.68 -0.40 -18.21
C TYR A 12 -4.78 0.65 -17.98
N PHE A 13 -4.41 1.90 -17.69
CA PHE A 13 -5.37 2.97 -17.42
C PHE A 13 -5.73 3.82 -18.64
N THR A 14 -4.93 3.80 -19.71
CA THR A 14 -5.17 4.63 -20.89
C THR A 14 -5.31 3.80 -22.16
N ASP A 15 -4.24 3.21 -22.67
CA ASP A 15 -4.19 2.71 -24.04
C ASP A 15 -5.21 1.58 -24.26
N MET A 16 -5.25 0.60 -23.34
CA MET A 16 -6.23 -0.50 -23.37
C MET A 16 -7.66 0.05 -23.50
N TRP A 17 -8.01 1.06 -22.71
CA TRP A 17 -9.35 1.62 -22.69
C TRP A 17 -9.67 2.47 -23.93
N ILE A 18 -8.67 3.10 -24.56
CA ILE A 18 -8.84 3.75 -25.88
C ILE A 18 -9.25 2.68 -26.91
N PHE A 19 -8.50 1.59 -27.02
CA PHE A 19 -8.78 0.52 -27.98
C PHE A 19 -10.12 -0.17 -27.70
N VAL A 20 -10.46 -0.41 -26.42
CA VAL A 20 -11.76 -0.96 -26.01
C VAL A 20 -12.90 -0.01 -26.39
N THR A 21 -12.76 1.29 -26.11
CA THR A 21 -13.79 2.29 -26.44
C THR A 21 -14.04 2.38 -27.94
N ILE A 22 -12.98 2.44 -28.76
CA ILE A 22 -13.09 2.43 -30.23
C ILE A 22 -13.75 1.12 -30.70
N SER A 23 -13.36 -0.01 -30.11
CA SER A 23 -13.94 -1.33 -30.44
C SER A 23 -15.45 -1.37 -30.16
N CYS A 24 -15.91 -0.75 -29.06
CA CYS A 24 -17.33 -0.62 -28.73
C CYS A 24 -18.07 0.26 -29.74
N VAL A 25 -17.52 1.42 -30.11
CA VAL A 25 -18.15 2.32 -31.11
C VAL A 25 -18.26 1.62 -32.47
N LEU A 26 -17.20 0.94 -32.92
CA LEU A 26 -17.22 0.16 -34.16
C LEU A 26 -18.22 -1.00 -34.09
N GLY A 27 -18.38 -1.62 -32.92
CA GLY A 27 -19.39 -2.63 -32.66
C GLY A 27 -20.81 -2.09 -32.84
N ILE A 28 -21.12 -0.93 -32.24
CA ILE A 28 -22.44 -0.28 -32.38
C ILE A 28 -22.75 0.01 -33.86
N ILE A 29 -21.79 0.58 -34.59
CA ILE A 29 -21.93 0.88 -36.03
C ILE A 29 -22.15 -0.42 -36.82
N PHE A 30 -21.39 -1.46 -36.52
CA PHE A 30 -21.50 -2.76 -37.19
C PHE A 30 -22.88 -3.40 -36.97
N PHE A 31 -23.35 -3.47 -35.72
CA PHE A 31 -24.66 -4.05 -35.39
C PHE A 31 -25.81 -3.23 -35.98
N ALA A 32 -25.74 -1.89 -35.97
CA ALA A 32 -26.75 -1.04 -36.61
C ALA A 32 -26.79 -1.25 -38.14
N SER A 33 -25.65 -1.57 -38.74
CA SER A 33 -25.52 -1.73 -40.20
C SER A 33 -25.83 -3.14 -40.70
N ILE A 34 -25.89 -4.15 -39.82
CA ILE A 34 -25.95 -5.57 -40.20
C ILE A 34 -27.16 -5.93 -41.07
N ALA A 35 -28.30 -5.26 -40.87
CA ALA A 35 -29.50 -5.46 -41.69
C ALA A 35 -29.27 -5.11 -43.19
N TYR A 36 -28.26 -4.30 -43.48
CA TYR A 36 -27.90 -3.84 -44.82
C TYR A 36 -26.63 -4.52 -45.37
N ILE A 37 -26.27 -5.71 -44.87
CA ILE A 37 -25.02 -6.43 -45.23
C ILE A 37 -24.83 -6.70 -46.73
N LYS A 38 -25.92 -6.68 -47.51
CA LYS A 38 -25.86 -6.82 -48.98
C LYS A 38 -25.24 -5.59 -49.66
N LYS A 39 -25.17 -4.44 -48.99
CA LYS A 39 -24.52 -3.24 -49.51
C LYS A 39 -23.01 -3.35 -49.32
N ARG A 40 -22.25 -3.12 -50.40
CA ARG A 40 -20.77 -3.17 -50.40
C ARG A 40 -20.13 -2.34 -49.30
N ILE A 41 -20.68 -1.16 -49.00
CA ILE A 41 -20.16 -0.28 -47.94
C ILE A 41 -20.23 -0.93 -46.55
N VAL A 42 -21.30 -1.69 -46.27
CA VAL A 42 -21.49 -2.38 -44.98
C VAL A 42 -20.54 -3.57 -44.86
N GLN A 43 -20.26 -4.26 -45.96
CA GLN A 43 -19.26 -5.34 -45.99
C GLN A 43 -17.86 -4.82 -45.68
N ILE A 44 -17.51 -3.63 -46.18
CA ILE A 44 -16.23 -2.97 -45.87
C ILE A 44 -16.19 -2.59 -44.38
N ILE A 45 -17.25 -1.96 -43.86
CA ILE A 45 -17.35 -1.62 -42.42
C ILE A 45 -17.19 -2.88 -41.56
N ALA A 46 -17.90 -3.96 -41.90
CA ALA A 46 -17.81 -5.24 -41.21
C ALA A 46 -16.38 -5.79 -41.20
N LEU A 47 -15.70 -5.79 -42.35
CA LEU A 47 -14.33 -6.26 -42.48
C LEU A 47 -13.37 -5.41 -41.61
N VAL A 48 -13.50 -4.08 -41.66
CA VAL A 48 -12.67 -3.16 -40.86
C VAL A 48 -12.90 -3.38 -39.37
N THR A 49 -14.15 -3.51 -38.93
CA THR A 49 -14.47 -3.78 -37.51
C THR A 49 -13.86 -5.10 -37.04
N ILE A 50 -13.96 -6.18 -37.83
CA ILE A 50 -13.39 -7.48 -37.47
C ILE A 50 -11.87 -7.42 -37.38
N ILE A 51 -11.20 -6.78 -38.35
CA ILE A 51 -9.75 -6.60 -38.33
C ILE A 51 -9.34 -5.78 -37.10
N PHE A 52 -10.06 -4.70 -36.80
CA PHE A 52 -9.78 -3.87 -35.64
C PHE A 52 -9.92 -4.66 -34.34
N TRP A 53 -10.97 -5.47 -34.17
CA TRP A 53 -11.14 -6.31 -32.99
C TRP A 53 -10.02 -7.35 -32.85
N LEU A 54 -9.53 -7.93 -33.95
CA LEU A 54 -8.37 -8.83 -33.90
C LEU A 54 -7.10 -8.09 -33.43
N ILE A 55 -6.84 -6.89 -33.96
CA ILE A 55 -5.70 -6.07 -33.55
C ILE A 55 -5.82 -5.70 -32.06
N THR A 56 -6.98 -5.21 -31.63
CA THR A 56 -7.24 -4.90 -30.21
C THR A 56 -7.03 -6.13 -29.33
N GLY A 57 -7.57 -7.29 -29.71
CA GLY A 57 -7.42 -8.52 -28.94
C GLY A 57 -5.96 -8.93 -28.78
N VAL A 58 -5.17 -8.88 -29.85
CA VAL A 58 -3.72 -9.17 -29.79
C VAL A 58 -2.97 -8.13 -28.96
N PHE A 59 -3.29 -6.85 -29.11
CA PHE A 59 -2.68 -5.76 -28.35
C PHE A 59 -2.92 -5.91 -26.85
N VAL A 60 -4.18 -6.09 -26.44
CA VAL A 60 -4.57 -6.26 -25.03
C VAL A 60 -3.95 -7.52 -24.44
N TYR A 61 -3.98 -8.64 -25.18
CA TYR A 61 -3.38 -9.89 -24.71
C TYR A 61 -1.87 -9.74 -24.46
N ARG A 62 -1.14 -9.13 -25.40
CA ARG A 62 0.31 -8.92 -25.26
C ARG A 62 0.66 -7.97 -24.13
N GLY A 63 -0.02 -6.83 -24.05
CA GLY A 63 0.26 -5.86 -22.97
C GLY A 63 -0.11 -6.42 -21.59
N TYR A 64 -1.16 -7.25 -21.49
CA TYR A 64 -1.45 -7.96 -20.24
C TYR A 64 -0.35 -8.96 -19.90
N GLU A 65 0.07 -9.80 -20.85
CA GLU A 65 1.16 -10.76 -20.61
C GLU A 65 2.46 -10.06 -20.17
N GLU A 66 2.77 -8.90 -20.74
CA GLU A 66 3.96 -8.12 -20.42
C GLU A 66 3.91 -7.46 -19.04
N HIS A 67 2.73 -7.00 -18.60
CA HIS A 67 2.58 -6.18 -17.40
C HIS A 67 1.75 -6.82 -16.27
N HIS A 68 1.27 -8.06 -16.40
CA HIS A 68 0.34 -8.68 -15.46
C HIS A 68 0.81 -8.63 -13.99
N GLU A 69 2.10 -8.93 -13.73
CA GLU A 69 2.65 -8.87 -12.37
C GLU A 69 2.49 -7.48 -11.76
N MET A 70 2.77 -6.42 -12.52
CA MET A 70 2.63 -5.03 -12.06
C MET A 70 1.17 -4.58 -11.97
N ILE A 71 0.30 -5.09 -12.85
CA ILE A 71 -1.15 -4.85 -12.76
C ILE A 71 -1.71 -5.43 -11.46
N ASP A 72 -1.25 -6.62 -11.04
CA ASP A 72 -1.69 -7.26 -9.80
C ASP A 72 -1.23 -6.45 -8.56
N LEU A 73 -0.05 -5.83 -8.63
CA LEU A 73 0.47 -4.94 -7.59
C LEU A 73 -0.41 -3.69 -7.38
N ASN A 74 -1.22 -3.29 -8.36
CA ASN A 74 -2.13 -2.15 -8.22
C ASN A 74 -3.16 -2.35 -7.09
N SER A 75 -3.45 -3.60 -6.71
CA SER A 75 -4.32 -3.90 -5.55
C SER A 75 -3.72 -3.48 -4.20
N TYR A 76 -2.40 -3.28 -4.15
CA TYR A 76 -1.69 -2.82 -2.95
C TYR A 76 -1.50 -1.30 -2.91
N ILE A 77 -1.92 -0.57 -3.95
CA ILE A 77 -1.82 0.89 -3.97
C ILE A 77 -3.01 1.51 -3.27
N ASN A 78 -2.73 2.42 -2.33
CA ASN A 78 -3.76 3.14 -1.60
C ASN A 78 -3.21 4.47 -1.06
N ALA A 79 -4.04 5.18 -0.28
CA ALA A 79 -3.70 6.47 0.29
C ALA A 79 -2.51 6.46 1.30
N ALA A 80 -2.02 5.29 1.71
CA ALA A 80 -0.82 5.18 2.56
C ALA A 80 0.47 5.30 1.74
N ASN A 81 0.50 4.74 0.54
CA ASN A 81 1.69 4.69 -0.32
C ASN A 81 1.60 5.60 -1.55
N ARG A 82 0.42 6.14 -1.90
CA ARG A 82 0.27 7.08 -3.02
C ARG A 82 -0.72 8.21 -2.70
N THR A 83 -0.47 9.38 -3.27
CA THR A 83 -1.26 10.61 -3.04
C THR A 83 -2.57 10.67 -3.85
N TYR A 84 -2.72 9.82 -4.85
CA TYR A 84 -3.89 9.77 -5.71
C TYR A 84 -4.15 8.35 -6.21
N GLU A 85 -5.40 8.09 -6.57
CA GLU A 85 -5.85 6.85 -7.21
C GLU A 85 -5.79 7.02 -8.74
N LYS A 86 -5.15 6.08 -9.43
CA LYS A 86 -5.23 5.97 -10.90
C LYS A 86 -6.58 5.38 -11.29
N LYS A 87 -7.30 6.05 -12.19
CA LYS A 87 -8.50 5.54 -12.85
C LYS A 87 -8.34 5.62 -14.36
N ILE A 88 -9.28 4.98 -15.05
CA ILE A 88 -9.34 5.01 -16.51
C ILE A 88 -9.34 6.47 -16.98
N PHE A 89 -8.31 6.85 -17.75
CA PHE A 89 -8.04 8.19 -18.28
C PHE A 89 -7.75 9.33 -17.28
N PHE A 90 -7.86 9.13 -15.97
CA PHE A 90 -7.81 10.22 -15.00
C PHE A 90 -7.19 9.83 -13.67
N ASP A 91 -6.56 10.81 -13.03
CA ASP A 91 -5.97 10.70 -11.71
C ASP A 91 -6.89 11.38 -10.69
N PHE A 92 -7.27 10.66 -9.63
CA PHE A 92 -8.18 11.16 -8.60
C PHE A 92 -7.42 11.36 -7.29
N PRO A 93 -7.18 12.60 -6.84
CA PRO A 93 -6.50 12.84 -5.57
C PRO A 93 -7.36 12.30 -4.42
N TYR A 94 -6.71 11.63 -3.47
CA TYR A 94 -7.39 11.18 -2.26
C TYR A 94 -7.84 12.38 -1.42
N SER A 95 -8.93 12.21 -0.69
CA SER A 95 -9.39 13.24 0.24
C SER A 95 -8.40 13.40 1.41
N TYR A 96 -8.35 14.59 2.01
CA TYR A 96 -7.50 14.82 3.18
C TYR A 96 -7.82 13.85 4.34
N SER A 97 -9.11 13.58 4.56
CA SER A 97 -9.58 12.63 5.58
C SER A 97 -9.08 11.20 5.31
N GLU A 98 -9.09 10.78 4.05
CA GLU A 98 -8.64 9.45 3.64
C GLU A 98 -7.12 9.31 3.78
N LEU A 99 -6.35 10.29 3.29
CA LEU A 99 -4.91 10.34 3.51
C LEU A 99 -4.57 10.30 5.00
N SER A 100 -5.29 11.05 5.84
CA SER A 100 -5.08 11.06 7.28
C SER A 100 -5.37 9.70 7.91
N LEU A 101 -6.46 9.04 7.51
CA LEU A 101 -6.86 7.73 8.04
C LEU A 101 -5.84 6.66 7.67
N TYR A 102 -5.37 6.64 6.42
CA TYR A 102 -4.38 5.66 5.97
C TYR A 102 -2.99 5.90 6.58
N LYS A 103 -2.59 7.15 6.82
CA LYS A 103 -1.36 7.48 7.54
C LYS A 103 -1.36 7.01 9.00
N GLN A 104 -2.54 6.87 9.60
CA GLN A 104 -2.73 6.42 10.98
C GLN A 104 -2.97 4.92 11.10
N GLY A 105 -3.27 4.23 10.00
CA GLY A 105 -3.54 2.79 10.00
C GLY A 105 -2.29 1.93 9.79
N TYR A 106 -2.29 0.73 10.35
CA TYR A 106 -1.21 -0.24 10.16
C TYR A 106 -1.24 -0.85 8.74
N MET A 107 -0.55 -0.19 7.81
CA MET A 107 -0.53 -0.51 6.38
C MET A 107 0.74 -1.24 5.91
N LYS A 108 1.51 -1.86 6.82
CA LYS A 108 2.80 -2.54 6.53
C LYS A 108 2.76 -3.42 5.27
N LYS A 109 1.75 -4.30 5.18
CA LYS A 109 1.57 -5.25 4.06
C LYS A 109 1.51 -4.60 2.67
N TYR A 110 1.10 -3.33 2.60
CA TYR A 110 0.96 -2.60 1.34
C TYR A 110 2.29 -2.02 0.85
N PHE A 111 3.26 -1.85 1.74
CA PHE A 111 4.63 -1.50 1.38
C PHE A 111 5.45 -2.76 1.08
N GLU A 112 5.34 -3.82 1.88
CA GLU A 112 6.01 -5.11 1.66
C GLU A 112 5.70 -5.75 0.29
N ALA A 113 4.49 -5.54 -0.22
CA ALA A 113 4.08 -6.09 -1.51
C ALA A 113 4.69 -5.36 -2.70
N LEU A 114 5.13 -4.11 -2.54
CA LEU A 114 5.60 -3.27 -3.64
C LEU A 114 7.13 -3.40 -3.77
N PRO A 115 7.65 -3.84 -4.93
CA PRO A 115 9.06 -4.20 -5.10
C PRO A 115 10.02 -3.00 -5.14
N PHE A 116 9.50 -1.78 -5.18
CA PHE A 116 10.25 -0.53 -5.23
C PHE A 116 10.30 0.20 -3.87
N TYR A 117 9.91 -0.50 -2.80
CA TYR A 117 10.11 -0.04 -1.43
C TYR A 117 11.16 -0.93 -0.74
N ASP A 118 12.22 -0.30 -0.27
CA ASP A 118 13.24 -0.92 0.57
C ASP A 118 12.88 -0.79 2.05
N GLU A 119 13.27 -1.80 2.81
CA GLU A 119 12.98 -1.95 4.23
C GLU A 119 14.14 -1.41 5.09
N ASP A 120 13.88 -0.36 5.88
CA ASP A 120 14.82 0.14 6.89
C ASP A 120 14.35 -0.23 8.30
N GLN A 121 15.13 -1.10 8.93
CA GLN A 121 14.94 -1.52 10.32
C GLN A 121 15.33 -0.39 11.28
N LEU A 122 14.42 -0.06 12.18
CA LEU A 122 14.56 1.00 13.17
C LEU A 122 14.49 0.40 14.59
N SER A 123 15.42 0.82 15.43
CA SER A 123 15.40 0.57 16.87
C SER A 123 15.43 1.90 17.63
N GLU A 124 14.53 2.03 18.60
CA GLU A 124 14.48 3.18 19.50
C GLU A 124 14.43 2.69 20.95
N GLU A 125 15.28 3.24 21.81
CA GLU A 125 15.27 2.96 23.25
C GLU A 125 13.95 3.43 23.86
N VAL A 126 13.41 2.62 24.77
CA VAL A 126 12.20 2.92 25.54
C VAL A 126 12.42 2.54 27.00
N GLU A 127 11.60 3.08 27.89
CA GLU A 127 11.69 2.70 29.30
C GLU A 127 10.62 1.67 29.63
N TYR A 128 11.01 0.55 30.22
CA TYR A 128 10.08 -0.47 30.69
C TYR A 128 9.69 -0.20 32.14
N LYS A 129 8.38 -0.02 32.40
CA LYS A 129 7.84 0.30 33.72
C LYS A 129 7.42 -0.92 34.53
N GLY A 130 7.36 -2.09 33.91
CA GLY A 130 6.99 -3.34 34.57
C GLY A 130 5.69 -3.95 34.06
N SER A 131 5.23 -5.00 34.73
CA SER A 131 3.98 -5.71 34.45
C SER A 131 3.07 -5.77 35.67
N ASP A 132 1.76 -5.86 35.42
CA ASP A 132 0.75 -6.18 36.45
C ASP A 132 0.27 -7.65 36.38
N GLY A 133 0.98 -8.48 35.61
CA GLY A 133 0.63 -9.87 35.31
C GLY A 133 -0.34 -10.04 34.14
N THR A 134 -0.99 -8.97 33.68
CA THR A 134 -1.90 -8.99 32.51
C THR A 134 -1.33 -8.19 31.34
N TYR A 135 -0.81 -6.99 31.63
CA TYR A 135 -0.27 -6.04 30.68
C TYR A 135 1.17 -5.67 31.03
N TYR A 136 1.85 -5.13 30.04
CA TYR A 136 3.23 -4.66 30.10
C TYR A 136 3.25 -3.17 29.83
N TYR A 137 3.91 -2.42 30.69
CA TYR A 137 3.89 -0.96 30.71
C TYR A 137 5.22 -0.41 30.20
N ILE A 138 5.15 0.51 29.25
CA ILE A 138 6.30 1.06 28.53
C ILE A 138 6.11 2.57 28.45
N GLU A 139 7.11 3.33 28.89
CA GLU A 139 7.18 4.76 28.68
C GLU A 139 7.95 5.07 27.39
N ALA A 140 7.35 5.89 26.54
CA ALA A 140 8.00 6.43 25.36
C ALA A 140 7.57 7.89 25.16
N LYS A 141 8.54 8.79 24.99
CA LYS A 141 8.30 10.23 24.76
C LYS A 141 7.47 10.92 25.87
N GLY A 142 7.56 10.44 27.11
CA GLY A 142 6.93 11.05 28.28
C GLY A 142 5.51 10.57 28.57
N ASP A 143 4.98 9.65 27.76
CA ASP A 143 3.69 9.00 27.97
C ASP A 143 3.91 7.52 28.29
N ILE A 144 3.07 6.98 29.18
CA ILE A 144 3.08 5.57 29.56
C ILE A 144 1.98 4.84 28.80
N TYR A 145 2.35 3.73 28.17
CA TYR A 145 1.44 2.90 27.40
C TYR A 145 1.47 1.49 27.92
N TYR A 146 0.33 0.80 27.83
CA TYR A 146 0.27 -0.62 28.18
C TYR A 146 -0.11 -1.49 26.99
N THR A 147 0.61 -2.60 26.84
CA THR A 147 0.41 -3.56 25.75
C THR A 147 0.32 -4.99 26.26
N SER A 148 -0.20 -5.88 25.41
CA SER A 148 -0.23 -7.32 25.66
C SER A 148 1.11 -7.97 25.32
N GLN A 149 1.31 -9.20 25.80
CA GLN A 149 2.51 -9.99 25.49
C GLN A 149 2.72 -10.26 23.99
N ARG A 150 1.70 -10.06 23.14
CA ARG A 150 1.77 -10.40 21.70
C ARG A 150 2.90 -9.68 20.95
N ILE A 151 3.20 -8.45 21.35
CA ILE A 151 4.21 -7.60 20.70
C ILE A 151 5.41 -7.32 21.60
N LEU A 152 5.58 -8.09 22.69
CA LEU A 152 6.67 -7.91 23.64
C LEU A 152 7.39 -9.24 23.86
N SER A 153 8.72 -9.19 23.87
CA SER A 153 9.58 -10.33 24.15
C SER A 153 10.67 -9.95 25.14
N PHE A 154 11.04 -10.90 25.99
CA PHE A 154 12.21 -10.78 26.85
C PHE A 154 13.40 -11.48 26.20
N SER A 155 14.59 -10.87 26.29
CA SER A 155 15.80 -11.38 25.66
C SER A 155 17.03 -11.12 26.53
N ASP A 156 17.95 -12.09 26.57
CA ASP A 156 19.29 -11.94 27.17
C ASP A 156 20.27 -11.21 26.25
N GLN A 157 19.86 -10.88 25.02
CA GLN A 157 20.73 -10.27 24.00
C GLN A 157 20.67 -8.75 23.97
N VAL A 158 19.83 -8.13 24.80
CA VAL A 158 19.71 -6.68 24.91
C VAL A 158 19.95 -6.24 26.35
N ASP A 159 20.71 -5.16 26.52
CA ASP A 159 21.01 -4.58 27.83
C ASP A 159 19.97 -3.52 28.25
N GLU A 160 19.32 -2.89 27.26
CA GLU A 160 18.33 -1.82 27.46
C GLU A 160 17.02 -2.17 26.74
N PRO A 161 15.84 -1.76 27.28
CA PRO A 161 14.57 -1.97 26.60
C PRO A 161 14.49 -1.15 25.30
N GLN A 162 14.05 -1.79 24.22
CA GLN A 162 13.98 -1.17 22.90
C GLN A 162 12.66 -1.52 22.23
N ARG A 163 12.15 -0.60 21.41
CA ARG A 163 11.13 -0.89 20.42
C ARG A 163 11.77 -1.06 19.05
N LEU A 164 11.34 -2.10 18.35
CA LEU A 164 11.76 -2.42 17.00
C LEU A 164 10.62 -2.24 16.02
N GLY A 165 10.99 -1.85 14.82
CA GLY A 165 10.09 -1.90 13.69
C GLY A 165 10.73 -1.32 12.46
N VAL A 166 9.89 -0.88 11.53
CA VAL A 166 10.31 -0.77 10.15
C VAL A 166 9.75 0.48 9.49
N GLN A 167 10.58 1.13 8.67
CA GLN A 167 10.18 2.20 7.78
C GLN A 167 10.55 1.83 6.36
N TYR A 168 9.66 2.13 5.41
CA TYR A 168 9.87 1.85 4.00
C TYR A 168 10.26 3.12 3.27
N HIS A 169 11.24 2.99 2.39
CA HIS A 169 11.76 4.05 1.54
C HIS A 169 11.72 3.64 0.08
N LEU A 170 11.49 4.58 -0.82
CA LEU A 170 11.56 4.29 -2.26
C LEU A 170 13.02 3.99 -2.66
N ASP A 171 13.22 2.90 -3.40
CA ASP A 171 14.52 2.54 -4.00
C ASP A 171 14.95 3.57 -5.06
N ASP A 172 13.98 4.14 -5.76
CA ASP A 172 14.12 5.17 -6.78
C ASP A 172 13.19 6.36 -6.48
N GLN A 173 13.80 7.52 -6.18
CA GLN A 173 13.09 8.77 -5.88
C GLN A 173 12.22 9.27 -7.05
N GLN A 174 12.41 8.77 -8.27
CA GLN A 174 11.54 9.11 -9.40
C GLN A 174 10.07 8.73 -9.14
N PHE A 175 9.80 7.69 -8.35
CA PHE A 175 8.44 7.30 -7.98
C PHE A 175 7.68 8.40 -7.21
N GLU A 176 8.38 9.30 -6.49
CA GLU A 176 7.74 10.47 -5.85
C GLU A 176 7.08 11.40 -6.87
N THR A 177 7.63 11.48 -8.10
CA THR A 177 7.11 12.34 -9.17
C THR A 177 5.74 11.88 -9.67
N ILE A 178 5.43 10.59 -9.52
CA ILE A 178 4.11 10.01 -9.81
C ILE A 178 3.29 9.77 -8.53
N GLY A 179 3.65 10.48 -7.46
CA GLY A 179 2.83 10.62 -6.27
C GLY A 179 2.99 9.52 -5.23
N PHE A 180 3.97 8.61 -5.37
CA PHE A 180 4.29 7.68 -4.29
C PHE A 180 4.88 8.41 -3.08
N ILE A 181 4.58 7.90 -1.89
CA ILE A 181 4.94 8.53 -0.62
C ILE A 181 6.27 7.98 -0.14
N ASN A 182 7.19 8.88 0.21
CA ASN A 182 8.50 8.56 0.75
C ASN A 182 8.88 9.58 1.84
N PRO A 183 9.30 9.15 3.04
CA PRO A 183 9.24 7.77 3.54
C PRO A 183 7.82 7.36 3.98
N SER A 184 7.61 6.08 4.23
CA SER A 184 6.40 5.60 4.89
C SER A 184 6.31 6.07 6.35
N SER A 185 5.15 5.86 6.98
CA SER A 185 5.06 5.83 8.45
C SER A 185 5.93 4.70 9.01
N VAL A 186 6.34 4.81 10.28
CA VAL A 186 7.08 3.74 10.95
C VAL A 186 6.09 2.71 11.49
N PHE A 187 6.29 1.44 11.17
CA PHE A 187 5.46 0.32 11.64
C PHE A 187 6.17 -0.39 12.78
N LEU A 188 5.55 -0.38 13.97
CA LEU A 188 6.02 -1.14 15.12
C LEU A 188 5.88 -2.63 14.85
N GLU A 189 6.93 -3.39 15.18
CA GLU A 189 6.93 -4.85 15.10
C GLU A 189 6.93 -5.47 16.49
N SER A 190 7.82 -5.00 17.38
CA SER A 190 7.91 -5.57 18.72
C SER A 190 8.63 -4.65 19.71
N TYR A 191 8.48 -4.98 20.98
CA TYR A 191 9.31 -4.51 22.07
C TYR A 191 10.23 -5.65 22.51
N ILE A 192 11.51 -5.36 22.68
CA ILE A 192 12.48 -6.28 23.25
C ILE A 192 12.95 -5.70 24.57
N ILE A 193 12.74 -6.45 25.64
CA ILE A 193 13.07 -6.05 27.00
C ILE A 193 14.18 -6.97 27.53
N PRO A 194 15.18 -6.46 28.25
CA PRO A 194 16.16 -7.30 28.94
C PRO A 194 15.48 -8.32 29.86
N GLN A 195 15.92 -9.57 29.81
CA GLN A 195 15.39 -10.64 30.68
C GLN A 195 15.54 -10.32 32.17
N SER A 196 16.53 -9.51 32.54
CA SER A 196 16.75 -9.03 33.91
C SER A 196 15.58 -8.21 34.47
N LEU A 197 14.72 -7.67 33.61
CA LEU A 197 13.56 -6.88 33.98
C LEU A 197 12.24 -7.68 33.94
N SER A 198 12.26 -8.99 33.68
CA SER A 198 11.02 -9.78 33.53
C SER A 198 10.12 -9.77 34.76
N ASP A 199 10.72 -9.68 35.94
CA ASP A 199 10.02 -9.73 37.22
C ASP A 199 9.70 -8.32 37.78
N LEU A 200 9.92 -7.27 36.98
CA LEU A 200 9.62 -5.90 37.39
C LEU A 200 8.10 -5.70 37.44
N GLU A 201 7.58 -5.45 38.64
CA GLU A 201 6.18 -5.05 38.84
C GLU A 201 6.01 -3.54 38.62
N VAL A 202 4.96 -3.17 37.87
CA VAL A 202 4.67 -1.75 37.60
C VAL A 202 4.07 -1.05 38.82
N SER A 203 4.40 0.22 38.99
CA SER A 203 3.87 1.05 40.07
C SER A 203 2.38 1.40 39.86
N GLU A 204 1.62 1.60 40.94
CA GLU A 204 0.21 2.01 40.82
C GLU A 204 0.05 3.40 40.17
N GLU A 205 1.00 4.31 40.37
CA GLU A 205 1.01 5.62 39.72
C GLU A 205 1.15 5.50 38.19
N ASP A 206 2.06 4.64 37.73
CA ASP A 206 2.23 4.39 36.29
C ASP A 206 1.01 3.71 35.68
N LYS A 207 0.35 2.80 36.42
CA LYS A 207 -0.90 2.17 35.98
C LYS A 207 -2.03 3.19 35.78
N GLU A 208 -2.19 4.10 36.73
CA GLU A 208 -3.24 5.13 36.68
C GLU A 208 -3.02 6.12 35.52
N ASN A 209 -1.76 6.40 35.18
CA ASN A 209 -1.39 7.30 34.09
C ASN A 209 -1.29 6.63 32.72
N ALA A 210 -1.38 5.29 32.65
CA ALA A 210 -1.16 4.55 31.41
C ALA A 210 -2.34 4.64 30.42
N VAL A 211 -2.02 4.86 29.16
CA VAL A 211 -2.98 4.87 28.04
C VAL A 211 -2.93 3.55 27.27
N TYR A 212 -4.09 3.06 26.83
CA TYR A 212 -4.13 1.82 26.07
C TYR A 212 -3.49 1.97 24.69
N HIS A 213 -2.62 1.02 24.34
CA HIS A 213 -1.84 1.03 23.12
C HIS A 213 -2.66 0.79 21.83
N SER A 214 -3.90 0.30 21.89
CA SER A 214 -4.62 -0.11 20.66
C SER A 214 -5.11 1.03 19.78
N ASP A 215 -5.28 2.24 20.33
CA ASP A 215 -6.10 3.27 19.67
C ASP A 215 -5.28 4.46 19.16
N GLN A 216 -3.98 4.52 19.41
CA GLN A 216 -3.18 5.71 19.08
C GLN A 216 -1.79 5.37 18.54
N GLN A 217 -1.34 6.19 17.57
CA GLN A 217 0.06 6.25 17.17
C GLN A 217 0.89 6.63 18.40
N ILE A 218 1.87 5.81 18.78
CA ILE A 218 2.82 6.20 19.84
C ILE A 218 3.92 7.03 19.20
N GLY A 219 3.67 8.33 19.14
CA GLY A 219 4.47 9.26 18.34
C GLY A 219 4.30 9.00 16.83
N ARG A 220 5.38 8.57 16.15
CA ARG A 220 5.38 8.26 14.70
C ARG A 220 5.22 6.76 14.40
N TRP A 221 5.08 5.93 15.42
CA TRP A 221 5.06 4.47 15.32
C TRP A 221 3.62 3.95 15.29
N LEU A 222 3.32 3.15 14.28
CA LEU A 222 2.02 2.53 14.03
C LEU A 222 2.00 1.10 14.56
N SER A 223 0.97 0.77 15.33
CA SER A 223 0.84 -0.52 16.01
C SER A 223 -0.09 -1.47 15.25
N PRO A 224 0.21 -2.79 15.23
CA PRO A 224 -0.59 -3.81 14.53
C PRO A 224 -1.92 -4.16 15.20
#